data_AF-A0A9P2RZE3-F1
#
_entry.id   AF-A0A9P2RZE3-F1
#
_cell.length_a   1.000
_cell.length_b   1.000
_cell.length_c   1.000
_cell.angle_alpha   90.00
_cell.angle_beta   90.00
_cell.angle_gamma   90.00
#
_symmetry.space_group_name_H-M   'P 1'
#
loop_
_entity.id
_entity.type
_entity.pdbx_description
1 polymer ?
#
loop_
_entity_poly.entity_id
_entity_poly.type
_entity_poly.pdbx_seq_one_letter_code
_entity_poly.pdbx_strand_id
1 'polypeptide(L)'
;DNAASMANTVYFVSDGKKDHIYLQNHLLDPVGISIGHNLPTFYKVPLKFPYVLFPPAIPIIEQGRALLGYDPSTHNCYGDASDACKHAYGTPHTATIYSSDAILDYLGLGYLRKKK
;
A
#
# COMPACT_ATOMS: atom_id res chain seq x y z
N ASP A 1 -0.94 12.93 -1.28
CA ASP A 1 -0.65 11.48 -1.36
C ASP A 1 -1.57 10.77 -2.33
N ASN A 2 -1.00 9.84 -3.11
CA ASN A 2 -1.73 9.12 -4.15
C ASN A 2 -2.79 8.18 -3.54
N ALA A 3 -2.54 7.60 -2.37
CA ALA A 3 -3.55 6.84 -1.64
C ALA A 3 -4.79 7.67 -1.29
N ALA A 4 -4.64 8.91 -0.83
CA ALA A 4 -5.77 9.80 -0.53
C ALA A 4 -6.54 10.21 -1.80
N SER A 5 -5.80 10.45 -2.91
CA SER A 5 -6.43 10.68 -4.22
C SER A 5 -7.24 9.47 -4.69
N MET A 6 -6.73 8.26 -4.48
CA MET A 6 -7.46 7.03 -4.78
C MET A 6 -8.65 6.82 -3.87
N ALA A 7 -8.57 7.16 -2.58
CA ALA A 7 -9.72 7.13 -1.69
C ALA A 7 -10.86 8.02 -2.20
N ASN A 8 -10.55 9.23 -2.64
CA ASN A 8 -11.53 10.14 -3.27
C ASN A 8 -12.07 9.60 -4.60
N THR A 9 -11.20 9.02 -5.42
CA THR A 9 -11.62 8.42 -6.69
C THR A 9 -12.59 7.27 -6.46
N VAL A 10 -12.25 6.35 -5.55
CA VAL A 10 -13.11 5.22 -5.15
C VAL A 10 -14.43 5.71 -4.57
N TYR A 11 -14.42 6.74 -3.73
CA TYR A 11 -15.65 7.35 -3.23
C TYR A 11 -16.54 7.87 -4.36
N PHE A 12 -15.97 8.61 -5.31
CA PHE A 12 -16.69 9.12 -6.46
C PHE A 12 -17.27 8.01 -7.35
N VAL A 13 -16.44 7.06 -7.80
CA VAL A 13 -16.89 5.99 -8.71
C VAL A 13 -17.81 4.96 -8.04
N SER A 14 -17.85 4.94 -6.70
CA SER A 14 -18.76 4.08 -5.95
C SER A 14 -20.10 4.74 -5.62
N ASP A 15 -20.38 5.93 -6.15
CA ASP A 15 -21.53 6.76 -5.80
C ASP A 15 -21.64 6.97 -4.28
N GLY A 16 -20.52 7.23 -3.64
CA GLY A 16 -20.42 7.49 -2.21
C GLY A 16 -20.52 6.25 -1.30
N LYS A 17 -20.58 5.03 -1.86
CA LYS A 17 -20.74 3.79 -1.08
C LYS A 17 -19.44 3.30 -0.43
N LYS A 18 -18.28 3.76 -0.90
CA LYS A 18 -16.95 3.38 -0.40
C LYS A 18 -16.19 4.63 0.01
N ASP A 19 -16.15 4.90 1.31
CA ASP A 19 -15.58 6.12 1.90
C ASP A 19 -14.10 6.00 2.27
N HIS A 20 -13.48 4.85 2.05
CA HIS A 20 -12.06 4.63 2.33
C HIS A 20 -11.46 3.56 1.41
N ILE A 21 -10.13 3.49 1.42
CA ILE A 21 -9.36 2.38 0.89
C ILE A 21 -8.47 1.79 1.98
N TYR A 22 -8.04 0.56 1.74
CA TYR A 22 -7.01 -0.11 2.53
C TYR A 22 -5.67 0.00 1.82
N LEU A 23 -4.69 0.59 2.50
CA LEU A 23 -3.33 0.70 2.02
C LEU A 23 -2.48 -0.40 2.64
N GLN A 24 -1.80 -1.14 1.77
CA GLN A 24 -0.74 -2.06 2.11
C GLN A 24 0.47 -1.75 1.22
N ASN A 25 1.62 -1.53 1.84
CA ASN A 25 2.86 -1.15 1.16
C ASN A 25 4.07 -1.71 1.92
N HIS A 26 5.09 -2.20 1.22
CA HIS A 26 6.30 -2.70 1.86
C HIS A 26 7.39 -1.62 1.89
N LEU A 27 8.19 -1.57 2.97
CA LEU A 27 9.29 -0.60 3.12
C LEU A 27 10.25 -0.58 1.92
N LEU A 28 10.43 -1.74 1.29
CA LEU A 28 11.31 -1.92 0.12
C LEU A 28 10.55 -1.99 -1.22
N ASP A 29 9.27 -1.61 -1.26
CA ASP A 29 8.57 -1.38 -2.53
C ASP A 29 8.85 0.05 -3.02
N PRO A 30 9.73 0.26 -4.01
CA PRO A 30 10.03 1.60 -4.48
C PRO A 30 8.91 2.20 -5.32
N VAL A 31 7.98 1.42 -5.87
CA VAL A 31 6.82 2.01 -6.56
C VAL A 31 5.94 2.68 -5.51
N GLY A 32 5.58 1.95 -4.44
CA GLY A 32 4.82 2.49 -3.32
C GLY A 32 5.51 3.68 -2.64
N ILE A 33 6.81 3.57 -2.35
CA ILE A 33 7.57 4.60 -1.63
C ILE A 33 7.91 5.80 -2.51
N SER A 34 8.50 5.59 -3.69
CA SER A 34 9.09 6.67 -4.51
C SER A 34 8.10 7.34 -5.45
N ILE A 35 7.10 6.60 -5.96
CA ILE A 35 6.09 7.15 -6.89
C ILE A 35 4.77 7.39 -6.13
N GLY A 36 4.35 6.40 -5.34
CA GLY A 36 3.12 6.47 -4.54
C GLY A 36 3.18 7.47 -3.39
N HIS A 37 4.38 7.72 -2.87
CA HIS A 37 4.61 8.39 -1.58
C HIS A 37 3.78 7.75 -0.45
N ASN A 38 3.56 6.44 -0.54
CA ASN A 38 2.76 5.68 0.41
C ASN A 38 3.61 5.32 1.62
N LEU A 39 3.08 5.50 2.83
CA LEU A 39 3.74 5.02 4.04
C LEU A 39 3.84 3.49 4.02
N PRO A 40 4.95 2.92 4.51
CA PRO A 40 5.08 1.48 4.63
C PRO A 40 4.16 0.93 5.73
N THR A 41 3.60 -0.24 5.46
CA THR A 41 2.78 -1.03 6.39
C THR A 41 3.35 -2.42 6.65
N PHE A 42 4.33 -2.84 5.86
CA PHE A 42 5.19 -4.00 6.11
C PHE A 42 6.64 -3.53 6.30
N TYR A 43 7.26 -4.01 7.39
CA TYR A 43 8.60 -3.60 7.79
C TYR A 43 9.60 -4.76 7.88
N LYS A 44 9.12 -6.01 7.88
CA LYS A 44 10.01 -7.16 7.97
C LYS A 44 10.61 -7.44 6.61
N VAL A 45 11.91 -7.25 6.51
CA VAL A 45 12.71 -7.59 5.35
C VAL A 45 13.34 -8.97 5.56
N PRO A 46 13.15 -9.95 4.65
CA PRO A 46 13.80 -11.25 4.74
C PRO A 46 15.31 -11.12 4.44
N LEU A 47 16.07 -10.79 5.48
CA LEU A 47 17.53 -10.66 5.44
C LEU A 47 18.20 -12.04 5.34
N LYS A 48 18.34 -12.58 4.12
CA LYS A 48 19.07 -13.83 3.87
C LYS A 48 20.53 -13.58 3.51
N PHE A 49 21.43 -14.41 3.99
CA PHE A 49 22.82 -14.42 3.52
C PHE A 49 22.88 -14.93 2.07
N PRO A 50 23.72 -14.35 1.18
CA PRO A 50 24.70 -13.28 1.42
C PRO A 50 24.16 -11.86 1.27
N TYR A 51 22.86 -11.65 1.03
CA TYR A 51 22.28 -10.33 0.74
C TYR A 51 22.45 -9.32 1.87
N VAL A 52 22.60 -9.79 3.12
CA VAL A 52 22.99 -8.95 4.26
C VAL A 52 24.35 -8.27 4.09
N LEU A 53 25.25 -8.84 3.29
CA LEU A 53 26.55 -8.25 2.96
C LEU A 53 26.44 -7.10 1.95
N PHE A 54 25.31 -7.01 1.24
CA PHE A 54 25.02 -5.97 0.27
C PHE A 54 23.61 -5.41 0.46
N PRO A 55 23.34 -4.68 1.56
CA PRO A 55 22.00 -4.17 1.87
C PRO A 55 21.30 -3.41 0.72
N PRO A 56 22.00 -2.61 -0.11
CA PRO A 56 21.37 -1.93 -1.25
C PRO A 56 20.84 -2.86 -2.34
N ALA A 57 21.27 -4.12 -2.41
CA ALA A 57 20.78 -5.08 -3.39
C ALA A 57 19.40 -5.67 -3.02
N ILE A 58 19.01 -5.60 -1.74
CA ILE A 58 17.78 -6.23 -1.24
C ILE A 58 16.52 -5.66 -1.94
N PRO A 59 16.32 -4.33 -2.07
CA PRO A 59 15.15 -3.80 -2.77
C PRO A 59 15.08 -4.21 -4.25
N ILE A 60 16.24 -4.36 -4.91
CA ILE A 60 16.33 -4.77 -6.31
C ILE A 60 15.89 -6.23 -6.45
N ILE A 61 16.34 -7.09 -5.53
CA ILE A 61 15.95 -8.51 -5.50
C ILE A 61 14.47 -8.67 -5.22
N GLU A 62 13.92 -7.95 -4.24
CA GLU A 62 12.50 -8.02 -3.89
C GLU A 62 11.60 -7.58 -5.06
N GLN A 63 11.97 -6.50 -5.76
CA GLN A 63 11.28 -6.09 -6.98
C GLN A 63 11.40 -7.12 -8.10
N GLY A 64 12.60 -7.67 -8.32
CA GLY A 64 12.81 -8.72 -9.31
C GLY A 64 11.94 -9.94 -9.02
N ARG A 65 11.85 -10.36 -7.75
CA ARG A 65 10.98 -11.45 -7.31
C ARG A 65 9.50 -11.15 -7.57
N ALA A 66 9.05 -9.92 -7.27
CA ALA A 66 7.67 -9.51 -7.55
C ALA A 66 7.37 -9.51 -9.06
N LEU A 67 8.26 -8.93 -9.88
CA LEU A 67 8.10 -8.86 -11.34
C LEU A 67 8.12 -10.25 -12.00
N LEU A 68 8.94 -11.16 -11.49
CA LEU A 68 9.06 -12.53 -11.98
C LEU A 68 8.02 -13.49 -11.38
N GLY A 69 7.09 -12.99 -10.57
CA GLY A 69 5.96 -13.77 -10.05
C GLY A 69 6.32 -14.78 -8.94
N TYR A 70 7.39 -14.55 -8.18
CA TYR A 70 7.75 -15.44 -7.07
C TYR A 70 6.72 -15.37 -5.93
N ASP A 71 6.44 -16.53 -5.31
CA ASP A 71 5.62 -16.66 -4.11
C ASP A 71 6.45 -17.36 -3.02
N PRO A 72 6.79 -16.69 -1.89
CA PRO A 72 6.37 -15.35 -1.51
C PRO A 72 7.25 -14.24 -2.14
N SER A 73 6.61 -13.09 -2.41
CA SER A 73 7.21 -11.80 -2.78
C SER A 73 6.44 -10.63 -2.16
N THR A 74 7.04 -9.45 -2.05
CA THR A 74 6.41 -8.27 -1.42
C THR A 74 5.03 -7.93 -1.99
N HIS A 75 4.84 -8.07 -3.31
CA HIS A 75 3.59 -7.72 -3.98
C HIS A 75 2.53 -8.82 -3.92
N ASN A 76 2.94 -10.09 -3.90
CA ASN A 76 2.02 -11.24 -3.78
C ASN A 76 1.55 -11.45 -2.33
N CYS A 77 2.24 -10.85 -1.36
CA CYS A 77 1.94 -10.97 0.05
C CYS A 77 1.03 -9.85 0.59
N TYR A 78 0.44 -9.01 -0.27
CA TYR A 78 -0.60 -8.05 0.12
C TYR A 78 -1.97 -8.72 0.30
N GLY A 79 -2.79 -8.18 1.20
CA GLY A 79 -4.13 -8.71 1.52
C GLY A 79 -4.10 -9.76 2.64
N ASP A 80 -4.98 -10.76 2.54
CA ASP A 80 -4.98 -11.92 3.46
C ASP A 80 -3.87 -12.89 3.06
N ALA A 81 -2.66 -12.53 3.49
CA ALA A 81 -1.45 -13.21 3.07
C ALA A 81 -1.35 -14.63 3.65
N SER A 82 -0.80 -15.56 2.86
CA SER A 82 -0.51 -16.93 3.28
C SER A 82 0.44 -16.96 4.49
N ASP A 83 0.48 -18.08 5.22
CA ASP A 83 1.42 -18.24 6.34
C ASP A 83 2.89 -18.11 5.90
N ALA A 84 3.20 -18.51 4.66
CA ALA A 84 4.52 -18.32 4.06
C ALA A 84 4.87 -16.84 3.90
N CYS A 85 3.91 -16.02 3.46
CA CYS A 85 4.05 -14.57 3.39
C CYS A 85 4.23 -13.93 4.77
N LYS A 86 3.40 -14.32 5.75
CA LYS A 86 3.52 -13.83 7.14
C LYS A 86 4.87 -14.23 7.76
N HIS A 87 5.37 -15.43 7.46
CA HIS A 87 6.69 -15.86 7.90
C HIS A 87 7.82 -15.06 7.24
N ALA A 88 7.75 -14.83 5.93
CA ALA A 88 8.80 -14.13 5.19
C ALA A 88 8.82 -12.61 5.44
N TYR A 89 7.65 -11.95 5.36
CA TYR A 89 7.49 -10.49 5.34
C TYR A 89 6.72 -9.92 6.53
N GLY A 90 6.33 -10.77 7.49
CA GLY A 90 5.57 -10.37 8.67
C GLY A 90 4.09 -10.18 8.38
N THR A 91 3.34 -9.86 9.42
CA THR A 91 1.92 -9.53 9.28
C THR A 91 1.75 -8.06 8.88
N PRO A 92 0.99 -7.74 7.82
CA PRO A 92 0.70 -6.36 7.46
C PRO A 92 -0.03 -5.62 8.57
N HIS A 93 0.31 -4.35 8.78
CA HIS A 93 -0.61 -3.41 9.43
C HIS A 93 -1.38 -2.62 8.36
N THR A 94 -2.58 -3.09 7.99
CA THR A 94 -3.39 -2.37 6.99
C THR A 94 -3.75 -0.97 7.48
N ALA A 95 -3.36 0.05 6.71
CA ALA A 95 -3.72 1.43 7.00
C ALA A 95 -5.03 1.78 6.27
N THR A 96 -6.01 2.30 7.00
CA THR A 96 -7.26 2.80 6.43
C THR A 96 -7.09 4.25 6.02
N ILE A 97 -7.27 4.55 4.73
CA ILE A 97 -7.19 5.91 4.19
C ILE A 97 -8.59 6.36 3.78
N TYR A 98 -9.14 7.28 4.55
CA TYR A 98 -10.47 7.84 4.30
C TYR A 98 -10.43 8.87 3.17
N SER A 99 -11.51 8.89 2.39
CA SER A 99 -11.77 9.94 1.41
C SER A 99 -12.06 11.25 2.13
N SER A 100 -11.37 12.32 1.72
CA SER A 100 -11.72 13.67 2.16
C SER A 100 -13.12 14.08 1.68
N ASP A 101 -13.58 13.54 0.55
CA ASP A 101 -14.92 13.82 0.01
C ASP A 101 -16.01 13.21 0.86
N ALA A 102 -15.82 11.95 1.28
CA ALA A 102 -16.72 11.34 2.24
C ALA A 102 -16.80 12.15 3.54
N ILE A 103 -15.67 12.59 4.07
CA ILE A 103 -15.63 13.42 5.29
C ILE A 103 -16.41 14.73 5.09
N LEU A 104 -16.22 15.42 3.96
CA LEU A 104 -16.94 16.65 3.66
C LEU A 104 -18.44 16.41 3.52
N ASP A 105 -18.85 15.34 2.86
CA ASP A 105 -20.26 14.99 2.69
C ASP A 105 -20.92 14.64 4.04
N TYR A 106 -20.24 13.88 4.90
CA TYR A 106 -20.71 13.59 6.27
C TYR A 106 -20.88 14.85 7.13
N LEU A 107 -20.03 15.87 6.92
CA LEU A 107 -20.13 17.15 7.61
C LEU A 107 -21.17 18.11 6.97
N GLY A 108 -21.84 17.70 5.89
CA GLY A 108 -22.76 18.55 5.13
C GLY A 108 -22.06 19.66 4.34
N LEU A 109 -20.75 19.54 4.12
CA LEU A 109 -19.88 20.51 3.45
C LEU A 109 -19.52 20.14 2.01
N GLY A 110 -20.10 19.06 1.46
CA GLY A 110 -19.86 18.61 0.08
C GLY A 110 -20.04 19.68 -1.00
N TYR A 111 -20.90 20.66 -0.74
CA TYR A 111 -21.13 21.79 -1.64
C TYR A 111 -19.89 22.68 -1.84
N LEU A 112 -18.93 22.67 -0.91
CA LEU A 112 -17.68 23.44 -1.03
C LEU A 112 -16.81 22.96 -2.20
N ARG A 113 -16.98 21.71 -2.64
CA ARG A 113 -16.22 21.14 -3.76
C ARG A 113 -16.90 21.34 -5.11
N LYS A 114 -18.25 21.35 -5.18
CA LYS A 114 -19.03 21.62 -6.40
C LYS A 114 -18.86 23.05 -6.95
N LYS A 115 -18.23 23.95 -6.18
CA LYS A 115 -17.98 25.35 -6.55
C LYS A 115 -16.60 25.60 -7.19
N LYS A 116 -15.77 24.59 -7.36
CA LYS A 116 -14.51 24.65 -8.13
C LYS A 116 -14.68 23.92 -9.45
#